data_AF-A0A8I1FJE6-F1
#
_entry.id   AF-A0A8I1FJE6-F1
#
_cell.length_a   1.000
_cell.length_b   1.000
_cell.length_c   1.000
_cell.angle_alpha   90.00
_cell.angle_beta   90.00
_cell.angle_gamma   90.00
#
_symmetry.space_group_name_H-M   'P 1'
#
loop_
_entity.id
_entity.type
_entity.pdbx_description
1 polymer ?
#
loop_
_entity_poly.entity_id
_entity_poly.type
_entity_poly.pdbx_seq_one_letter_code
_entity_poly.pdbx_strand_id
1 'polypeptide(L)'
;MEREQIDAALKEHVVPVLRSMGFKGSFPHFRRNTGQQIDLLTFQFDKHGGGFVVEVAVSPTEGVTLHWGEQIPAAKVVATHLHPNKRIRLGAAMEGDHWFRYDNKGTRTTRFEDTAREVLPYLSAEATDHWAKGPLWDNSTS
;
A
#
# COMPACT_ATOMS: atom_id res chain seq x y z
N MET A 1 8.93 4.66 20.02
CA MET A 1 7.72 5.25 20.63
C MET A 1 6.65 5.55 19.58
N GLU A 2 6.64 6.69 18.88
CA GLU A 2 5.50 7.01 17.97
C GLU A 2 5.38 6.06 16.77
N ARG A 3 6.51 5.68 16.16
CA ARG A 3 6.51 4.72 15.06
C ARG A 3 5.94 3.36 15.48
N GLU A 4 6.26 2.90 16.68
CA GLU A 4 5.74 1.64 17.21
C GLU A 4 4.24 1.73 17.51
N GLN A 5 3.76 2.89 17.96
CA GLN A 5 2.34 3.14 18.21
C GLN A 5 1.51 3.13 16.93
N ILE A 6 1.97 3.80 15.86
CA ILE A 6 1.26 3.73 14.58
C ILE A 6 1.36 2.35 13.95
N ASP A 7 2.50 1.65 14.06
CA ASP A 7 2.63 0.27 13.59
C ASP A 7 1.68 -0.67 14.34
N ALA A 8 1.52 -0.50 15.65
CA ALA A 8 0.58 -1.26 16.46
C ALA A 8 -0.87 -0.98 16.04
N ALA A 9 -1.24 0.29 15.89
CA ALA A 9 -2.59 0.69 15.47
C ALA A 9 -2.95 0.15 14.07
N LEU A 10 -2.01 0.21 13.11
CA LEU A 10 -2.21 -0.37 11.76
C LEU A 10 -2.35 -1.90 11.82
N LYS A 11 -1.55 -2.58 12.65
CA LYS A 11 -1.64 -4.03 12.85
C LYS A 11 -2.94 -4.45 13.54
N GLU A 12 -3.49 -3.60 14.40
CA GLU A 12 -4.73 -3.88 15.11
C GLU A 12 -5.96 -3.64 14.22
N HIS A 13 -5.99 -2.57 13.43
CA HIS A 13 -7.20 -2.16 12.71
C HIS A 13 -7.19 -2.47 11.22
N VAL A 14 -6.04 -2.37 10.54
CA VAL A 14 -5.97 -2.50 9.07
C VAL A 14 -5.55 -3.90 8.65
N VAL A 15 -4.56 -4.49 9.33
CA VAL A 15 -4.05 -5.82 8.96
C VAL A 15 -5.13 -6.91 9.00
N PRO A 16 -6.05 -6.97 9.99
CA PRO A 16 -7.12 -7.98 9.98
C PRO A 16 -8.04 -7.87 8.76
N VAL A 17 -8.30 -6.64 8.28
CA VAL A 17 -9.08 -6.40 7.06
C VAL A 17 -8.30 -6.89 5.83
N LEU A 18 -7.00 -6.63 5.75
CA LEU A 18 -6.16 -7.19 4.68
C LEU A 18 -6.17 -8.73 4.71
N ARG A 19 -6.11 -9.34 5.90
CA ARG A 19 -6.20 -10.80 6.05
C ARG A 19 -7.54 -11.35 5.59
N SER A 20 -8.66 -10.71 5.92
CA SER A 20 -9.99 -11.15 5.47
C SER A 20 -10.15 -11.03 3.96
N MET A 21 -9.47 -10.07 3.33
CA MET A 21 -9.37 -9.95 1.87
C MET A 21 -8.44 -11.00 1.23
N GLY A 22 -7.72 -11.82 2.01
CA GLY A 22 -6.82 -12.86 1.51
C GLY A 22 -5.36 -12.43 1.34
N PHE A 23 -4.97 -11.24 1.82
CA PHE A 23 -3.57 -10.80 1.76
C PHE A 23 -2.67 -11.59 2.72
N LYS A 24 -1.52 -11.99 2.20
CA LYS A 24 -0.40 -12.64 2.90
C LYS A 24 0.80 -11.68 2.99
N GLY A 25 1.86 -12.10 3.70
CA GLY A 25 3.07 -11.29 3.91
C GLY A 25 3.15 -10.68 5.30
N SER A 26 4.18 -9.86 5.53
CA SER A 26 4.53 -9.26 6.81
C SER A 26 4.58 -7.74 6.68
N PHE A 27 4.12 -7.04 7.71
CA PHE A 27 4.23 -5.58 7.77
C PHE A 27 5.66 -5.12 7.47
N PRO A 28 5.88 -4.12 6.58
CA PRO A 28 4.87 -3.23 5.99
C PRO A 28 4.32 -3.70 4.62
N HIS A 29 4.66 -4.89 4.14
CA HIS A 29 4.34 -5.35 2.79
C HIS A 29 3.34 -6.51 2.76
N PHE A 30 2.29 -6.33 1.97
CA PHE A 30 1.23 -7.31 1.81
C PHE A 30 1.00 -7.63 0.34
N ARG A 31 0.68 -8.89 0.07
CA ARG A 31 0.38 -9.38 -1.28
C ARG A 31 -0.72 -10.41 -1.29
N ARG A 32 -1.55 -10.40 -2.32
CA ARG A 32 -2.59 -11.42 -2.58
C ARG A 32 -2.48 -11.88 -4.03
N ASN A 33 -2.24 -13.17 -4.23
CA ASN A 33 -2.30 -13.77 -5.56
C ASN A 33 -3.76 -14.17 -5.84
N THR A 34 -4.32 -13.65 -6.93
CA THR A 34 -5.71 -13.90 -7.36
C THR A 34 -5.81 -15.00 -8.43
N GLY A 35 -4.67 -15.55 -8.86
CA GLY A 35 -4.55 -16.46 -10.00
C GLY A 35 -4.41 -15.75 -11.34
N GLN A 36 -4.87 -14.49 -11.44
CA GLN A 36 -4.73 -13.66 -12.64
C GLN A 36 -3.63 -12.60 -12.48
N GLN A 37 -3.41 -12.15 -11.24
CA GLN A 37 -2.43 -11.14 -10.90
C GLN A 37 -2.02 -11.26 -9.42
N ILE A 38 -1.09 -10.41 -9.01
CA ILE A 38 -0.69 -10.22 -7.62
C ILE A 38 -1.04 -8.80 -7.21
N ASP A 39 -2.04 -8.68 -6.34
CA ASP A 39 -2.39 -7.42 -5.70
C ASP A 39 -1.35 -7.10 -4.62
N LEU A 40 -0.86 -5.87 -4.61
CA LEU A 40 0.19 -5.42 -3.71
C LEU A 40 -0.30 -4.24 -2.87
N LEU A 41 0.13 -4.22 -1.61
CA LEU A 41 -0.03 -3.08 -0.71
C LEU A 41 1.23 -2.90 0.12
N THR A 42 1.66 -1.64 0.31
CA THR A 42 2.82 -1.30 1.13
C THR A 42 2.56 -0.04 1.94
N PHE A 43 2.87 -0.09 3.24
CA PHE A 43 2.96 1.09 4.08
C PHE A 43 4.37 1.69 3.96
N GLN A 44 4.48 2.89 3.38
CA GLN A 44 5.75 3.61 3.31
C GLN A 44 5.72 4.78 4.30
N PHE A 45 6.67 4.79 5.23
CA PHE A 45 6.71 5.78 6.31
C PHE A 45 7.58 6.98 5.97
N ASP A 46 7.21 8.14 6.49
CA ASP A 46 8.07 9.33 6.44
C ASP A 46 9.38 9.05 7.17
N LYS A 47 10.52 9.36 6.54
CA LYS A 47 11.85 9.23 7.15
C LYS A 47 12.02 10.10 8.39
N HIS A 48 11.26 11.20 8.50
CA HIS A 48 11.26 12.10 9.65
C HIS A 48 10.14 11.79 10.65
N GLY A 49 9.32 10.76 10.40
CA GLY A 49 8.15 10.44 11.20
C GLY A 49 6.96 11.36 10.92
N GLY A 50 5.89 11.21 11.71
CA GLY A 50 4.68 12.03 11.61
C GLY A 50 3.61 11.54 10.64
N GLY A 51 3.96 10.68 9.69
CA GLY A 51 2.97 10.05 8.81
C GLY A 51 3.50 8.92 7.95
N PHE A 52 2.60 8.40 7.11
CA PHE A 52 2.88 7.38 6.13
C PHE A 52 1.98 7.53 4.90
N VAL A 53 2.36 6.90 3.81
CA VAL A 53 1.53 6.68 2.62
C VAL A 53 1.20 5.20 2.50
N VAL A 54 0.07 4.89 1.86
CA VAL A 54 -0.31 3.52 1.51
C VAL A 54 -0.26 3.38 -0.01
N GLU A 55 0.75 2.67 -0.50
CA GLU A 55 0.92 2.41 -1.92
C GLU A 55 0.28 1.07 -2.28
N VAL A 56 -0.54 1.06 -3.33
CA VAL A 56 -1.08 -0.17 -3.92
C VAL A 56 -0.66 -0.28 -5.38
N ALA A 57 -0.52 -1.51 -5.84
CA ALA A 57 -0.12 -1.82 -7.19
C ALA A 57 -0.64 -3.21 -7.61
N VAL A 58 -0.50 -3.52 -8.89
CA VAL A 58 -0.77 -4.85 -9.46
C VAL A 58 0.48 -5.35 -10.18
N SER A 59 0.91 -6.56 -9.85
CA SER A 59 2.01 -7.27 -10.51
C SER A 59 1.50 -8.47 -11.30
N PRO A 60 2.18 -8.85 -12.41
CA PRO A 60 1.98 -10.14 -13.06
C PRO A 60 2.19 -11.31 -12.09
N THR A 61 1.63 -12.49 -12.42
CA THR A 61 1.68 -13.71 -11.61
C THR A 61 3.07 -14.32 -11.49
N GLU A 62 3.98 -13.98 -12.39
CA GLU A 62 5.37 -14.44 -12.42
C GLU A 62 6.30 -13.54 -11.59
N GLY A 63 5.79 -12.38 -11.16
CA GLY A 63 6.56 -11.30 -10.55
C GLY A 63 6.97 -10.23 -11.57
N VAL A 64 8.07 -9.54 -11.31
CA VAL A 64 8.53 -8.41 -12.14
C VAL A 64 10.02 -8.49 -12.42
N THR A 65 10.43 -8.04 -13.61
CA THR A 65 11.84 -7.77 -13.92
C THR A 65 12.11 -6.29 -13.70
N LEU A 66 13.13 -5.97 -12.93
CA LEU A 66 13.56 -4.59 -12.68
C LEU A 66 14.33 -4.06 -13.90
N HIS A 67 14.46 -2.75 -14.03
CA HIS A 67 15.09 -2.13 -15.20
C HIS A 67 16.58 -2.49 -15.39
N TRP A 68 17.24 -2.99 -14.33
CA TRP A 68 18.60 -3.52 -14.39
C TRP A 68 18.67 -5.05 -14.61
N GLY A 69 17.55 -5.69 -14.96
CA GLY A 69 17.49 -7.10 -15.35
C GLY A 69 17.27 -8.10 -14.21
N GLU A 70 17.22 -7.65 -12.95
CA GLU A 70 16.93 -8.54 -11.81
C GLU A 70 15.47 -9.01 -11.82
N GLN A 71 15.27 -10.33 -11.74
CA GLN A 71 13.95 -10.93 -11.60
C GLN A 71 13.53 -11.01 -10.14
N ILE A 72 12.44 -10.33 -9.80
CA ILE A 72 11.77 -10.47 -8.51
C ILE A 72 10.62 -11.46 -8.65
N PRO A 73 10.69 -12.63 -7.99
CA PRO A 73 9.63 -13.63 -8.11
C PRO A 73 8.34 -13.17 -7.42
N ALA A 74 7.21 -13.72 -7.86
CA ALA A 74 5.88 -13.54 -7.29
C ALA A 74 5.83 -13.58 -5.76
N ALA A 75 6.57 -14.51 -5.15
CA ALA A 75 6.63 -14.69 -3.71
C ALA A 75 7.39 -13.60 -2.96
N LYS A 76 8.11 -12.70 -3.65
CA LYS A 76 8.93 -11.62 -3.07
C LYS A 76 8.51 -10.24 -3.56
N VAL A 77 7.70 -10.13 -4.60
CA VAL A 77 7.28 -8.83 -5.13
C VAL A 77 6.49 -8.03 -4.08
N VAL A 78 6.77 -6.73 -4.05
CA VAL A 78 6.13 -5.70 -3.20
C VAL A 78 5.89 -4.47 -4.06
N ALA A 79 4.99 -3.58 -3.64
CA ALA A 79 4.60 -2.42 -4.45
C ALA A 79 5.82 -1.62 -4.89
N THR A 80 6.77 -1.34 -4.01
CA THR A 80 7.96 -0.50 -4.29
C THR A 80 8.95 -1.06 -5.30
N HIS A 81 8.80 -2.32 -5.73
CA HIS A 81 9.56 -2.86 -6.87
C HIS A 81 9.02 -2.37 -8.22
N LEU A 82 7.77 -1.92 -8.27
CA LEU A 82 7.16 -1.36 -9.47
C LEU A 82 7.51 0.13 -9.57
N HIS A 83 7.62 0.61 -10.82
CA HIS A 83 7.88 2.02 -11.10
C HIS A 83 6.78 2.91 -10.48
N PRO A 84 7.08 4.14 -10.00
CA PRO A 84 6.09 5.07 -9.44
C PRO A 84 4.78 5.20 -10.25
N ASN A 85 4.84 5.26 -11.58
CA ASN A 85 3.65 5.35 -12.44
C ASN A 85 2.77 4.08 -12.48
N LYS A 86 3.25 2.95 -11.92
CA LYS A 86 2.51 1.68 -11.82
C LYS A 86 1.93 1.45 -10.43
N ARG A 87 1.95 2.48 -9.59
CA ARG A 87 1.47 2.46 -8.21
C ARG A 87 0.55 3.65 -8.00
N ILE A 88 -0.45 3.49 -7.14
CA ILE A 88 -1.25 4.61 -6.66
C ILE A 88 -1.10 4.74 -5.15
N ARG A 89 -1.21 5.97 -4.65
CA ARG A 89 -1.31 6.26 -3.21
C ARG A 89 -2.78 6.41 -2.85
N LEU A 90 -3.23 5.64 -1.87
CA LEU A 90 -4.61 5.71 -1.40
C LEU A 90 -4.92 7.09 -0.80
N GLY A 91 -6.09 7.64 -1.14
CA GLY A 91 -6.55 8.96 -0.72
C GLY A 91 -6.01 10.11 -1.55
N ALA A 92 -5.19 9.83 -2.56
CA ALA A 92 -4.77 10.83 -3.53
C ALA A 92 -5.83 11.00 -4.62
N ALA A 93 -6.53 12.13 -4.64
CA ALA A 93 -7.35 12.48 -5.79
C ALA A 93 -6.46 12.68 -7.04
N MET A 94 -6.76 11.95 -8.12
CA MET A 94 -6.19 12.09 -9.48
C MET A 94 -4.69 12.45 -9.51
N GLU A 95 -3.83 11.44 -9.33
CA GLU A 95 -2.35 11.54 -9.41
C GLU A 95 -1.68 12.43 -8.35
N GLY A 96 -2.37 12.67 -7.23
CA GLY A 96 -1.82 13.41 -6.10
C GLY A 96 -0.91 12.60 -5.16
N ASP A 97 -0.48 13.27 -4.11
CA ASP A 97 0.16 12.66 -2.95
C ASP A 97 -0.80 12.72 -1.75
N HIS A 98 -0.90 11.63 -0.99
CA HIS A 98 -1.73 11.58 0.21
C HIS A 98 -0.97 10.95 1.36
N TRP A 99 -0.69 11.79 2.36
CA TRP A 99 -0.05 11.38 3.60
C TRP A 99 -1.08 11.24 4.71
N PHE A 100 -1.16 10.05 5.28
CA PHE A 100 -1.85 9.79 6.53
C PHE A 100 -1.00 10.35 7.67
N ARG A 101 -1.29 11.60 8.06
CA ARG A 101 -0.57 12.33 9.11
C ARG A 101 -1.22 12.04 10.47
N TYR A 102 -0.39 11.67 11.44
CA TYR A 102 -0.79 11.58 12.86
C TYR A 102 -0.18 12.73 13.67
N ASP A 103 0.87 13.38 13.18
CA ASP A 103 1.53 14.51 13.85
C ASP A 103 0.70 15.80 13.84
N ASN A 104 -0.13 16.01 12.81
CA ASN A 104 -1.04 17.14 12.75
C ASN A 104 -2.24 17.02 13.72
N LYS A 105 -2.37 15.91 14.44
CA LYS A 105 -3.46 15.66 15.41
C LYS A 105 -3.09 16.03 16.84
N GLY A 106 -1.94 16.65 17.04
CA GLY A 106 -1.46 17.12 18.35
C GLY A 106 -1.22 15.97 19.32
N THR A 107 -1.48 16.22 20.61
CA THR A 107 -1.21 15.26 21.70
C THR A 107 -2.35 14.28 21.97
N ARG A 108 -3.34 14.19 21.07
CA ARG A 108 -4.48 13.26 21.24
C ARG A 108 -3.95 11.84 21.40
N THR A 109 -4.42 11.14 22.43
CA THR A 109 -4.04 9.75 22.71
C THR A 109 -4.48 8.80 21.60
N THR A 110 -5.61 9.10 20.96
CA THR A 110 -6.20 8.31 19.87
C THR A 110 -5.58 8.56 18.51
N ARG A 111 -4.66 9.52 18.36
CA ARG A 111 -4.19 9.98 17.03
C ARG A 111 -3.71 8.85 16.12
N PHE A 112 -3.03 7.85 16.68
CA PHE A 112 -2.52 6.72 15.92
C PHE A 112 -3.63 5.78 15.46
N GLU A 113 -4.59 5.48 16.33
CA GLU A 113 -5.75 4.66 15.99
C GLU A 113 -6.65 5.35 14.96
N ASP A 114 -6.90 6.64 15.14
CA ASP A 114 -7.72 7.44 14.23
C ASP A 114 -7.07 7.48 12.85
N THR A 115 -5.77 7.76 12.76
CA THR A 115 -5.04 7.73 11.49
C THR A 115 -4.97 6.32 10.87
N ALA A 116 -4.91 5.25 11.68
CA ALA A 116 -4.98 3.89 11.15
C ALA A 116 -6.36 3.58 10.55
N ARG A 117 -7.44 3.98 11.22
CA ARG A 117 -8.83 3.76 10.75
C ARG A 117 -9.17 4.59 9.51
N GLU A 118 -8.52 5.74 9.31
CA GLU A 118 -8.65 6.55 8.09
C GLU A 118 -8.28 5.79 6.81
N VAL A 119 -7.43 4.76 6.89
CA VAL A 119 -7.05 3.92 5.73
C VAL A 119 -8.23 3.08 5.21
N LEU A 120 -9.14 2.66 6.10
CA LEU A 120 -10.19 1.67 5.81
C LEU A 120 -11.14 2.06 4.66
N PRO A 121 -11.71 3.29 4.61
CA PRO A 121 -12.57 3.68 3.48
C PRO A 121 -11.84 3.61 2.14
N TYR A 122 -10.57 4.06 2.07
CA TYR A 122 -9.79 4.01 0.84
C TYR A 122 -9.42 2.58 0.41
N LEU A 123 -9.20 1.69 1.38
CA LEU A 123 -8.98 0.27 1.10
C LEU A 123 -10.23 -0.37 0.48
N SER A 124 -11.42 -0.05 1.01
CA SER A 124 -12.69 -0.61 0.51
C SER A 124 -13.12 -0.05 -0.84
N ALA A 125 -12.71 1.16 -1.18
CA ALA A 125 -13.08 1.84 -2.42
C ALA A 125 -11.92 1.85 -3.43
N GLU A 126 -10.97 2.77 -3.28
CA GLU A 126 -9.90 3.04 -4.25
C GLU A 126 -9.01 1.82 -4.50
N ALA A 127 -8.57 1.13 -3.44
CA ALA A 127 -7.69 -0.02 -3.61
C ALA A 127 -8.39 -1.17 -4.34
N THR A 128 -9.64 -1.45 -3.98
CA THR A 128 -10.44 -2.50 -4.60
C THR A 128 -10.73 -2.20 -6.07
N ASP A 129 -11.06 -0.96 -6.41
CA ASP A 129 -11.25 -0.51 -7.80
C ASP A 129 -9.95 -0.62 -8.61
N HIS A 130 -8.82 -0.19 -8.05
CA HIS A 130 -7.52 -0.32 -8.71
C HIS A 130 -7.14 -1.77 -9.00
N TRP A 131 -7.23 -2.66 -8.01
CA TRP A 131 -6.94 -4.07 -8.22
C TRP A 131 -7.88 -4.72 -9.24
N ALA A 132 -9.16 -4.32 -9.27
CA ALA A 132 -10.12 -4.83 -10.25
C ALA A 132 -9.79 -4.40 -11.70
N LYS A 133 -9.17 -3.24 -11.90
CA LYS A 133 -8.73 -2.74 -13.22
C LYS A 133 -7.49 -3.46 -13.76
N GLY A 134 -6.71 -4.08 -12.89
CA GLY A 134 -5.47 -4.77 -13.25
C GLY A 134 -4.26 -3.83 -13.35
N PRO A 135 -3.15 -4.28 -13.96
CA PRO A 135 -1.91 -3.51 -14.01
C PRO A 135 -2.07 -2.20 -14.78
N LEU A 136 -1.49 -1.13 -14.25
CA LEU A 136 -1.30 0.11 -15.01
C LEU A 136 -0.25 -0.15 -16.09
N TRP A 137 -0.70 -0.07 -17.34
CA TRP A 137 0.16 -0.19 -18.50
C TRP A 137 0.93 1.11 -18.69
N ASP A 138 2.16 1.00 -19.20
CA ASP A 138 2.83 2.19 -19.71
C ASP A 138 1.98 2.69 -20.88
N ASN A 139 1.61 3.97 -20.88
CA ASN A 139 1.06 4.61 -22.07
C ASN A 139 2.19 4.62 -23.11
N SER A 140 2.32 3.54 -23.87
CA SER A 140 3.03 3.51 -25.13
C SER A 140 2.22 4.35 -26.12
N THR A 141 2.30 5.67 -25.96
CA THR A 141 2.02 6.59 -27.06
C THR A 141 3.29 6.73 -27.86
N SER A 142 3.30 5.99 -28.98
CA SER A 142 3.95 6.24 -30.28
C SER A 142 5.43 6.58 -30.33
#